data_AF-A0A517IV64-F1
#
_entry.id   AF-A0A517IV64-F1
#
_cell.length_a   1.000
_cell.length_b   1.000
_cell.length_c   1.000
_cell.angle_alpha   90.00
_cell.angle_beta   90.00
_cell.angle_gamma   90.00
#
_symmetry.space_group_name_H-M   'P 1'
#
loop_
_entity.id
_entity.type
_entity.pdbx_description
1 polymer ?
#
loop_
_entity_poly.entity_id
_entity_poly.type
_entity_poly.pdbx_seq_one_letter_code
_entity_poly.pdbx_strand_id
1 'polypeptide(L)'
;MLPTGNVDYVERNKVCALEVFVECFGKDKGDSRGSMEIRKISNILRQLDNWSVYDGNKSGKIRFGKDYGVQIAYVRDESLEDLI
;
A
#
# COMPACT_ATOMS: atom_id res chain seq x y z
N MET A 1 1.76 18.69 1.60
CA MET A 1 1.73 19.11 3.02
C MET A 1 1.27 17.90 3.81
N LEU A 2 2.08 17.37 4.71
CA LEU A 2 1.59 16.35 5.65
C LEU A 2 0.54 17.03 6.55
N PRO A 3 -0.58 16.37 6.88
CA PRO A 3 -1.64 17.03 7.62
C PRO A 3 -1.10 17.47 8.99
N THR A 4 -1.26 18.76 9.28
CA THR A 4 -0.84 19.39 10.54
C THR A 4 -2.08 19.57 11.41
N GLY A 5 -2.36 18.58 12.27
CA GLY A 5 -3.50 18.53 13.18
C GLY A 5 -3.51 17.21 13.95
N ASN A 6 -4.43 17.03 14.91
CA ASN A 6 -4.71 15.72 15.52
C ASN A 6 -5.41 14.84 14.48
N VAL A 7 -4.62 14.11 13.70
CA VAL A 7 -5.10 13.12 12.73
C VAL A 7 -4.78 11.75 13.31
N ASP A 8 -5.80 10.93 13.48
CA ASP A 8 -5.62 9.51 13.80
C ASP A 8 -5.11 8.81 12.54
N TYR A 9 -3.86 8.36 12.56
CA TYR A 9 -3.30 7.53 11.51
C TYR A 9 -3.55 6.06 11.85
N VAL A 10 -3.96 5.29 10.84
CA VAL A 10 -4.09 3.84 10.96
C VAL A 10 -2.80 3.20 10.46
N GLU A 11 -2.06 2.58 11.37
CA GLU A 11 -0.93 1.74 11.00
C GLU A 11 -1.43 0.44 10.35
N ARG A 12 -0.80 0.07 9.23
CA ARG A 12 -1.09 -1.18 8.52
C ARG A 12 0.20 -1.93 8.25
N ASN A 13 0.13 -3.24 8.48
CA ASN A 13 1.19 -4.19 8.16
C ASN A 13 0.96 -4.84 6.79
N LYS A 14 -0.12 -4.45 6.11
CA LYS A 14 -0.48 -4.95 4.78
C LYS A 14 -1.29 -3.92 4.01
N VAL A 15 -0.88 -3.65 2.78
CA VAL A 15 -1.53 -2.67 1.90
C VAL A 15 -1.49 -3.12 0.44
N CYS A 16 -2.36 -2.55 -0.40
CA CYS A 16 -2.17 -2.53 -1.84
C CYS A 16 -1.82 -1.12 -2.35
N ALA A 17 -1.22 -1.04 -3.54
CA ALA A 17 -0.86 0.25 -4.14
C ALA A 17 -2.07 1.17 -4.40
N LEU A 18 -3.28 0.61 -4.55
CA LEU A 18 -4.50 1.40 -4.75
C LEU A 18 -4.99 2.05 -3.44
N GLU A 19 -4.90 1.36 -2.29
CA GLU A 19 -5.17 1.98 -0.97
C GLU A 19 -4.23 3.16 -0.74
N VAL A 20 -2.94 3.00 -1.02
CA VAL A 20 -1.96 4.10 -0.88
C VAL A 20 -2.32 5.26 -1.81
N PHE A 21 -2.67 4.99 -3.07
CA PHE A 21 -3.09 6.02 -4.02
C PHE A 21 -4.33 6.79 -3.55
N VAL A 22 -5.34 6.10 -3.04
CA VAL A 22 -6.61 6.71 -2.65
C VAL A 22 -6.51 7.39 -1.28
N GLU A 23 -5.97 6.68 -0.28
CA GLU A 23 -6.02 7.10 1.12
C GLU A 23 -4.83 7.99 1.51
N CYS A 24 -3.61 7.67 1.04
CA CYS A 24 -2.43 8.46 1.38
C CYS A 24 -2.25 9.67 0.45
N PHE A 25 -2.54 9.51 -0.84
CA PHE A 25 -2.42 10.61 -1.82
C PHE A 25 -3.74 11.37 -2.07
N GLY A 26 -4.84 10.97 -1.43
CA GLY A 26 -6.14 11.62 -1.54
C GLY A 26 -6.70 11.63 -2.96
N LYS A 27 -6.42 10.59 -3.75
CA LYS A 27 -6.82 10.50 -5.17
C LYS A 27 -8.09 9.69 -5.33
N ASP A 28 -8.81 9.97 -6.41
CA ASP A 28 -9.97 9.17 -6.78
C ASP A 28 -9.52 7.88 -7.50
N LYS A 29 -10.20 6.76 -7.21
CA LYS A 29 -9.91 5.45 -7.83
C LYS A 29 -10.05 5.49 -9.37
N GLY A 30 -10.90 6.36 -9.90
CA GLY A 30 -11.14 6.59 -11.32
C GLY A 30 -10.27 7.69 -11.95
N ASP A 31 -9.27 8.27 -11.24
CA ASP A 31 -8.36 9.25 -11.83
C ASP A 31 -7.67 8.64 -13.08
N SER A 32 -7.67 9.38 -14.19
CA SER A 32 -7.10 8.95 -15.47
C SER A 32 -5.60 8.62 -15.39
N ARG A 33 -4.89 9.20 -14.43
CA ARG A 33 -3.47 8.94 -14.14
C ARG A 33 -3.27 7.76 -13.20
N GLY A 34 -4.34 7.21 -12.62
CA GLY A 34 -4.28 6.18 -11.57
C GLY A 34 -3.41 4.99 -11.96
N SER A 35 -3.55 4.47 -13.19
CA SER A 35 -2.73 3.35 -13.65
C SER A 35 -1.22 3.62 -13.62
N MET A 36 -0.79 4.83 -13.99
CA MET A 36 0.63 5.20 -13.97
C MET A 36 1.13 5.40 -12.53
N GLU A 37 0.36 6.09 -11.70
CA GLU A 37 0.74 6.37 -10.31
C GLU A 37 0.75 5.10 -9.46
N ILE A 38 -0.23 4.20 -9.63
CA ILE A 38 -0.28 2.90 -8.96
C ILE A 38 0.97 2.06 -9.32
N ARG A 39 1.42 2.08 -10.58
CA ARG A 39 2.67 1.40 -10.98
C ARG A 39 3.89 1.99 -10.28
N LYS A 40 3.97 3.32 -10.14
CA LYS A 40 5.07 3.97 -9.40
C LYS A 40 5.05 3.58 -7.93
N ILE A 41 3.89 3.62 -7.29
CA ILE A 41 3.71 3.19 -5.90
C ILE A 41 4.14 1.72 -5.74
N SER A 42 3.69 0.84 -6.63
CA SER A 42 4.11 -0.58 -6.63
C SER A 42 5.62 -0.77 -6.77
N ASN A 43 6.30 0.07 -7.55
CA ASN A 43 7.76 0.00 -7.68
C ASN A 43 8.46 0.49 -6.42
N ILE A 44 7.97 1.58 -5.81
CA ILE A 44 8.50 2.09 -4.54
C ILE A 44 8.34 1.04 -3.44
N LEU A 45 7.15 0.45 -3.28
CA LEU A 45 6.90 -0.60 -2.28
C LEU A 45 7.82 -1.83 -2.43
N ARG A 46 8.30 -2.13 -3.64
CA ARG A 46 9.27 -3.22 -3.88
C ARG A 46 10.72 -2.83 -3.56
N GLN A 47 11.01 -1.54 -3.44
CA GLN A 47 12.33 -1.01 -3.11
C GLN A 47 12.49 -0.70 -1.63
N LEU A 48 11.40 -0.71 -0.86
CA LEU A 48 11.46 -0.56 0.59
C LEU A 48 11.94 -1.88 1.21
N ASP A 49 13.05 -1.83 1.94
CA ASP A 49 13.70 -3.03 2.50
C ASP A 49 12.77 -3.82 3.45
N ASN A 50 11.87 -3.13 4.14
CA ASN A 50 10.92 -3.73 5.08
C ASN A 50 9.54 -4.02 4.47
N TRP A 51 9.37 -3.99 3.15
CA TRP A 51 8.13 -4.40 2.50
C TRP A 51 8.37 -5.43 1.40
N SER A 52 7.55 -6.47 1.40
CA SER A 52 7.63 -7.54 0.40
C SER A 52 6.26 -7.87 -0.18
N VAL A 53 6.24 -8.50 -1.36
CA VAL A 53 4.98 -9.01 -1.93
C VAL A 53 4.51 -10.19 -1.07
N TYR A 54 3.22 -10.20 -0.73
CA TYR A 54 2.60 -11.30 0.01
C TYR A 54 2.89 -12.65 -0.65
N ASP A 55 3.40 -13.60 0.12
CA ASP A 55 3.91 -14.89 -0.36
C ASP A 55 2.97 -16.08 -0.06
N GLY A 56 1.90 -15.86 0.70
CA GLY A 56 0.91 -16.90 1.05
C GLY A 56 0.12 -17.47 -0.14
N ASN A 57 0.33 -16.98 -1.36
CA ASN A 57 -0.10 -17.64 -2.60
C ASN A 57 0.78 -17.28 -3.80
N LYS A 58 0.71 -18.08 -4.87
CA LYS A 58 1.53 -17.92 -6.09
C LYS A 58 1.38 -16.56 -6.80
N SER A 59 0.27 -15.86 -6.59
CA SER A 59 -0.03 -14.61 -7.29
C SER A 59 0.32 -13.37 -6.46
N GLY A 60 0.56 -13.52 -5.17
CA GLY A 60 0.67 -12.45 -4.18
C GLY A 60 -0.57 -11.54 -4.08
N LYS A 61 -1.71 -11.96 -4.66
CA LYS A 61 -2.95 -11.20 -4.65
C LYS A 61 -3.88 -11.67 -3.55
N ILE A 62 -4.54 -10.73 -2.89
CA ILE A 62 -5.63 -10.99 -1.93
C ILE A 62 -6.73 -9.94 -2.11
N ARG A 63 -7.86 -10.12 -1.44
CA ARG A 63 -8.98 -9.17 -1.47
C ARG A 63 -8.80 -8.08 -0.41
N PHE A 64 -8.84 -6.83 -0.86
CA PHE A 64 -8.85 -5.61 -0.06
C PHE A 64 -10.26 -5.01 -0.05
N GLY A 65 -11.03 -5.37 0.98
CA GLY A 65 -12.39 -4.88 1.17
C GLY A 65 -13.32 -5.08 -0.04
N LYS A 66 -14.44 -4.35 -0.03
CA LYS A 66 -15.34 -4.27 -1.19
C LYS A 66 -14.87 -3.19 -2.19
N ASP A 67 -14.21 -2.15 -1.70
CA ASP A 67 -13.88 -0.96 -2.50
C ASP A 67 -12.65 -1.16 -3.40
N TYR A 68 -11.67 -1.96 -3.00
CA TYR A 68 -10.43 -2.16 -3.77
C TYR A 68 -10.37 -3.52 -4.48
N GLY A 69 -11.08 -4.53 -3.96
CA GLY A 69 -11.18 -5.84 -4.58
C GLY A 69 -9.87 -6.61 -4.54
N VAL A 70 -9.63 -7.48 -5.53
CA VAL A 70 -8.42 -8.33 -5.55
C VAL A 70 -7.23 -7.54 -6.09
N GLN A 71 -6.21 -7.33 -5.27
CA GLN A 71 -5.00 -6.57 -5.59
C GLN A 71 -3.75 -7.30 -5.12
N ILE A 72 -2.59 -6.93 -5.65
CA ILE A 72 -1.29 -7.38 -5.10
C ILE A 72 -1.16 -6.81 -3.69
N ALA A 73 -0.91 -7.67 -2.71
CA ALA A 73 -0.63 -7.27 -1.36
C ALA A 73 0.88 -7.09 -1.15
N TYR A 74 1.22 -6.02 -0.45
CA TYR A 74 2.53 -5.79 0.12
C TYR A 74 2.40 -5.91 1.64
N VAL A 75 3.32 -6.62 2.27
CA VAL A 75 3.33 -6.89 3.71
C VAL A 75 4.60 -6.28 4.30
N ARG A 76 4.46 -5.62 5.45
CA ARG A 76 5.60 -5.09 6.20
C ARG A 76 6.28 -6.23 6.95
N ASP A 77 7.60 -6.28 6.90
CA ASP A 77 8.41 -7.12 7.76
C ASP A 77 8.65 -6.39 9.09
N GLU A 78 7.96 -6.83 10.13
CA GLU A 78 8.07 -6.27 11.49
C GLU A 78 9.42 -6.59 12.15
N SER A 79 10.15 -7.62 11.68
CA SER A 79 11.42 -8.03 12.30
C SER A 79 12.55 -7.00 12.14
N LEU A 80 12.38 -6.02 11.24
CA LEU A 80 13.34 -4.94 11.01
C LEU A 80 13.10 -3.72 11.93
N GLU A 81 11.95 -3.63 12.60
CA GLU A 81 11.66 -2.55 13.56
C GLU A 81 12.35 -2.82 14.91
N ASP A 82 12.60 -4.08 15.27
CA ASP A 82 13.32 -4.48 16.50
C ASP A 82 14.83 -4.18 16.48
N LEU A 83 15.35 -3.68 15.35
CA LEU A 83 16.77 -3.37 15.12
C LEU A 83 17.14 -1.88 15.30
N ILE A 84 16.16 -1.04 15.63
CA ILE A 84 16.29 0.43 15.74
C ILE A 84 15.93 0.88 17.16
#